data_AF-A0A7S0SNC6-F1
#
_entry.id   AF-A0A7S0SNC6-F1
#
_cell.length_a   1.000
_cell.length_b   1.000
_cell.length_c   1.000
_cell.angle_alpha   90.00
_cell.angle_beta   90.00
_cell.angle_gamma   90.00
#
_symmetry.space_group_name_H-M   'P 1'
#
loop_
_entity.id
_entity.type
_entity.pdbx_description
1 polymer ?
#
loop_
_entity_poly.entity_id
_entity_poly.type
_entity_poly.pdbx_seq_one_letter_code
_entity_poly.pdbx_strand_id
1 'polypeptide(L)'
;WKPIAPPSPQQTGGSTLWVDMRQSPQRPRRSSQSQQPLAACYPITLDIDLETQVRAGGVKLTDPQKRQLDAFWVANGVQSQSHRRGLIRRAEQQGLFRDPERLVERMVELEDGLWRALGIAEIDLGVMVGRCPKVLFFEPDFQVERLRLLRDLLPRVNLRRVIERNPQLLGMDMTCTLPAKMRELSVLLPHTDVIHLIATHPKILSVNVGVAVSRNLAHLKALMSQAGVVEAGVEVMVAYNPRLLTSDVCGTVRRRMAHLERMSPGTFRRYADKPASMSRMLCSSERALDRIAFMKDAHPETAMSEIATVNMPAAKFIFRYPDFDSWHLVYAAQRKVEKRAAEADGSDAAAAAAVAAAAA
;
A
#
# COMPACT_ATOMS: atom_id res chain seq x y z
N TRP A 1 54.81 0.05 -22.94
CA TRP A 1 54.18 1.31 -23.35
C TRP A 1 54.31 1.43 -24.86
N LYS A 2 53.20 1.30 -25.58
CA LYS A 2 53.11 1.47 -27.04
C LYS A 2 52.21 2.69 -27.32
N PRO A 3 52.54 3.60 -28.24
CA PRO A 3 51.71 4.77 -28.49
C PRO A 3 50.53 4.41 -29.38
N ILE A 4 49.34 4.85 -28.97
CA ILE A 4 48.08 4.77 -29.73
C ILE A 4 48.02 6.01 -30.64
N ALA A 5 47.81 5.80 -31.93
CA ALA A 5 47.63 6.86 -32.92
C ALA A 5 46.25 7.53 -32.78
N PRO A 6 46.13 8.85 -33.03
CA PRO A 6 44.85 9.56 -32.96
C PRO A 6 43.99 9.34 -34.21
N PRO A 7 42.65 9.34 -34.09
CA PRO A 7 41.76 9.25 -35.25
C PRO A 7 41.62 10.60 -35.95
N SER A 8 41.51 10.54 -37.29
CA SER A 8 41.28 11.68 -38.17
C SER A 8 39.83 12.17 -38.15
N PRO A 9 39.57 13.47 -38.42
CA PRO A 9 38.24 14.06 -38.29
C PRO A 9 37.39 13.79 -39.54
N GLN A 10 36.26 13.11 -39.37
CA GLN A 10 35.22 13.04 -40.39
C GLN A 10 34.15 14.11 -40.14
N GLN A 11 33.88 14.82 -41.22
CA GLN A 11 32.91 15.87 -41.48
C GLN A 11 31.51 15.58 -40.89
N THR A 12 31.00 16.50 -40.08
CA THR A 12 29.56 16.59 -39.76
C THR A 12 28.94 17.68 -40.62
N GLY A 13 28.29 17.26 -41.71
CA GLY A 13 27.37 18.08 -42.47
C GLY A 13 25.93 17.89 -41.99
N GLY A 14 25.22 19.01 -41.83
CA GLY A 14 23.81 19.10 -42.21
C GLY A 14 22.75 18.63 -41.21
N SER A 15 21.98 19.61 -40.75
CA SER A 15 20.51 19.66 -40.79
C SER A 15 19.86 19.86 -39.43
N THR A 16 19.65 21.15 -39.13
CA THR A 16 18.82 21.64 -38.03
C THR A 16 17.35 21.40 -38.36
N LEU A 17 16.84 20.21 -38.01
CA LEU A 17 15.42 19.90 -38.02
C LEU A 17 14.78 20.54 -36.78
N TRP A 18 14.21 21.72 -36.97
CA TRP A 18 13.21 22.29 -36.07
C TRP A 18 11.95 21.43 -36.15
N VAL A 19 11.84 20.45 -35.26
CA VAL A 19 10.60 19.72 -35.03
C VAL A 19 9.69 20.58 -34.17
N ASP A 20 8.61 21.05 -34.79
CA ASP A 20 7.54 21.81 -34.18
C ASP A 20 6.82 20.95 -33.11
N MET A 21 7.25 21.10 -31.85
CA MET A 21 6.75 20.38 -30.68
C MET A 21 5.50 21.10 -30.12
N ARG A 22 4.36 21.05 -30.83
CA ARG A 22 3.05 21.46 -30.30
C ARG A 22 1.90 20.52 -30.63
N GLN A 23 2.16 19.23 -30.83
CA GLN A 23 1.07 18.25 -30.75
C GLN A 23 0.80 17.95 -29.27
N SER A 24 -0.25 18.56 -28.74
CA SER A 24 -0.78 18.18 -27.44
C SER A 24 -1.09 16.67 -27.45
N PRO A 25 -0.64 15.88 -26.47
CA PRO A 25 -0.88 14.45 -26.45
C PRO A 25 -2.39 14.20 -26.48
N GLN A 26 -2.88 13.65 -27.60
CA GLN A 26 -4.27 13.24 -27.75
C GLN A 26 -4.59 12.21 -26.66
N ARG A 27 -5.65 12.46 -25.89
CA ARG A 27 -6.12 11.51 -24.88
C ARG A 27 -6.45 10.20 -25.58
N PRO A 28 -5.84 9.06 -25.20
CA PRO A 28 -6.17 7.78 -25.80
C PRO A 28 -7.67 7.57 -25.64
N ARG A 29 -8.37 7.33 -26.76
CA ARG A 29 -9.80 7.01 -26.74
C ARG A 29 -9.97 5.77 -25.87
N ARG A 30 -10.71 5.89 -24.76
CA ARG A 30 -11.01 4.77 -23.87
C ARG A 30 -11.57 3.62 -24.70
N SER A 31 -11.00 2.43 -24.52
CA SER A 31 -11.51 1.23 -25.16
C SER A 31 -12.98 1.00 -24.75
N SER A 32 -13.82 0.62 -25.70
CA SER A 32 -15.27 0.46 -25.51
C SER A 32 -15.66 -0.57 -24.44
N GLN A 33 -14.73 -1.44 -24.01
CA GLN A 33 -14.98 -2.46 -22.98
C GLN A 33 -14.80 -1.97 -21.54
N SER A 34 -14.13 -0.83 -21.28
CA SER A 34 -13.99 -0.25 -19.93
C SER A 34 -15.00 0.86 -19.63
N GLN A 35 -15.91 1.13 -20.57
CA GLN A 35 -17.02 2.06 -20.39
C GLN A 35 -18.14 1.41 -19.57
N GLN A 36 -17.93 1.25 -18.26
CA GLN A 36 -19.04 1.60 -17.38
C GLN A 36 -19.00 3.13 -17.28
N PRO A 37 -19.88 3.87 -17.97
CA PRO A 37 -19.93 5.30 -17.79
C PRO A 37 -20.17 5.55 -16.29
N LEU A 38 -19.42 6.49 -15.72
CA LEU A 38 -19.69 7.05 -14.38
C LEU A 38 -21.15 7.56 -14.24
N ALA A 39 -21.91 7.57 -15.34
CA ALA A 39 -23.19 8.22 -15.54
C ALA A 39 -24.28 7.35 -16.23
N ALA A 40 -24.23 6.01 -16.18
CA ALA A 40 -25.41 5.20 -16.62
C ALA A 40 -26.50 5.06 -15.54
N CYS A 41 -26.28 5.57 -14.33
CA CYS A 41 -27.28 5.58 -13.26
C CYS A 41 -27.85 6.98 -13.14
N TYR A 42 -29.17 7.09 -13.35
CA TYR A 42 -30.13 8.19 -13.13
C TYR A 42 -29.61 9.47 -12.46
N PRO A 43 -30.14 10.67 -12.80
CA PRO A 43 -29.91 11.86 -11.98
C PRO A 43 -30.38 11.57 -10.54
N ILE A 44 -29.44 11.30 -9.64
CA ILE A 44 -29.72 11.09 -8.22
C ILE A 44 -29.56 12.46 -7.58
N THR A 45 -30.57 13.32 -7.70
CA THR A 45 -30.66 14.52 -6.86
C THR A 45 -31.28 14.11 -5.53
N LEU A 46 -30.54 14.26 -4.44
CA LEU A 46 -31.12 14.09 -3.11
C LEU A 46 -31.89 15.36 -2.74
N ASP A 47 -33.20 15.29 -2.77
CA ASP A 47 -34.05 16.38 -2.26
C ASP A 47 -33.93 16.47 -0.73
N ILE A 48 -33.44 17.60 -0.22
CA ILE A 48 -33.23 17.84 1.20
C ILE A 48 -34.29 18.80 1.70
N ASP A 49 -35.14 18.32 2.60
CA ASP A 49 -36.07 19.17 3.32
C ASP A 49 -35.31 20.00 4.37
N LEU A 50 -35.22 21.30 4.11
CA LEU A 50 -34.47 22.25 4.93
C LEU A 50 -35.04 22.41 6.34
N GLU A 51 -36.35 22.22 6.52
CA GLU A 51 -37.00 22.43 7.82
C GLU A 51 -36.82 21.23 8.75
N THR A 52 -36.90 20.01 8.19
CA THR A 52 -36.91 18.79 9.01
C THR A 52 -35.55 18.09 9.08
N GLN A 53 -34.71 18.25 8.06
CA GLN A 53 -33.45 17.49 7.95
C GLN A 53 -32.21 18.29 8.37
N VAL A 54 -32.23 19.62 8.27
CA VAL A 54 -31.08 20.47 8.63
C VAL A 54 -31.00 20.61 10.14
N ARG A 55 -29.82 20.39 10.71
CA ARG A 55 -29.52 20.51 12.13
C ARG A 55 -28.23 21.28 12.33
N ALA A 56 -28.00 21.79 13.55
CA ALA A 56 -26.71 22.36 13.91
C ALA A 56 -25.59 21.34 13.65
N GLY A 57 -24.74 21.62 12.67
CA GLY A 57 -23.59 20.77 12.31
C GLY A 57 -23.83 19.73 11.21
N GLY A 58 -24.99 19.69 10.53
CA GLY A 58 -25.19 18.80 9.38
C GLY A 58 -26.63 18.60 8.92
N VAL A 59 -26.84 17.57 8.11
CA VAL A 59 -28.15 17.13 7.58
C VAL A 59 -28.40 15.68 7.96
N LYS A 60 -29.55 15.41 8.56
CA LYS A 60 -29.98 14.04 8.87
C LYS A 60 -30.64 13.41 7.64
N LEU A 61 -29.90 12.52 6.96
CA LEU A 61 -30.41 11.81 5.79
C LEU A 61 -31.47 10.77 6.18
N THR A 62 -32.51 10.64 5.35
CA THR A 62 -33.52 9.58 5.45
C THR A 62 -32.98 8.24 4.95
N ASP A 63 -33.61 7.14 5.34
CA ASP A 63 -33.19 5.80 4.89
C ASP A 63 -33.27 5.60 3.35
N PRO A 64 -34.26 6.15 2.63
CA PRO A 64 -34.23 6.21 1.17
C PRO A 64 -32.99 6.93 0.61
N GLN A 65 -32.66 8.13 1.11
CA GLN A 65 -31.48 8.89 0.66
C GLN A 65 -30.18 8.12 0.93
N LYS A 66 -30.06 7.47 2.10
CA LYS A 66 -28.91 6.62 2.45
C LYS A 66 -28.76 5.44 1.50
N ARG A 67 -29.87 4.78 1.13
CA ARG A 67 -29.87 3.68 0.15
C ARG A 67 -29.44 4.14 -1.24
N GLN A 68 -29.87 5.32 -1.67
CA GLN A 68 -29.44 5.91 -2.95
C GLN A 68 -27.94 6.20 -2.97
N LEU A 69 -27.39 6.80 -1.90
CA LEU A 69 -25.95 7.01 -1.77
C LEU A 69 -25.18 5.69 -1.72
N ASP A 70 -25.68 4.67 -1.01
CA ASP A 70 -25.04 3.35 -0.98
C ASP A 70 -24.96 2.77 -2.40
N ALA A 71 -26.07 2.80 -3.15
CA ALA A 71 -26.13 2.33 -4.53
C ALA A 71 -25.17 3.10 -5.45
N PHE A 72 -25.09 4.42 -5.30
CA PHE A 72 -24.11 5.26 -6.02
C PHE A 72 -22.67 4.79 -5.76
N TRP A 73 -22.29 4.58 -4.50
CA TRP A 73 -20.93 4.14 -4.16
C TRP A 73 -20.64 2.69 -4.60
N VAL A 74 -21.64 1.81 -4.59
CA VAL A 74 -21.52 0.46 -5.18
C VAL A 74 -21.27 0.54 -6.68
N ALA A 75 -22.04 1.35 -7.40
CA ALA A 75 -21.87 1.56 -8.84
C ALA A 75 -20.49 2.15 -9.18
N ASN A 76 -19.92 2.94 -8.26
CA ASN A 76 -18.57 3.51 -8.35
C ASN A 76 -17.49 2.62 -7.70
N GLY A 77 -17.71 1.31 -7.61
CA GLY A 77 -16.68 0.33 -7.25
C GLY A 77 -16.34 0.21 -5.75
N VAL A 78 -16.99 0.97 -4.85
CA VAL A 78 -16.73 0.92 -3.40
C VAL A 78 -17.39 -0.32 -2.78
N GLN A 79 -16.71 -1.47 -2.83
CA GLN A 79 -17.27 -2.76 -2.39
C GLN A 79 -17.47 -2.91 -0.87
N SER A 80 -16.65 -2.23 -0.06
CA SER A 80 -16.71 -2.37 1.40
C SER A 80 -17.91 -1.62 2.01
N GLN A 81 -18.83 -2.37 2.63
CA GLN A 81 -19.99 -1.79 3.33
C GLN A 81 -19.59 -0.85 4.47
N SER A 82 -18.50 -1.13 5.19
CA SER A 82 -18.02 -0.22 6.24
C SER A 82 -17.52 1.11 5.67
N HIS A 83 -16.85 1.06 4.51
CA HIS A 83 -16.40 2.28 3.82
C HIS A 83 -17.58 3.10 3.30
N ARG A 84 -18.56 2.46 2.63
CA ARG A 84 -19.75 3.15 2.14
C ARG A 84 -20.54 3.81 3.27
N ARG A 85 -20.75 3.12 4.39
CA ARG A 85 -21.35 3.72 5.60
C ARG A 85 -20.58 4.95 6.09
N GLY A 86 -19.25 4.91 6.03
CA GLY A 86 -18.40 6.07 6.34
C GLY A 86 -18.61 7.24 5.39
N LEU A 87 -18.75 6.98 4.08
CA LEU A 87 -19.02 8.01 3.07
C LEU A 87 -20.42 8.62 3.23
N ILE A 88 -21.43 7.80 3.52
CA ILE A 88 -22.80 8.25 3.81
C ILE A 88 -22.82 9.13 5.07
N ARG A 89 -22.09 8.74 6.13
CA ARG A 89 -21.94 9.59 7.32
C ARG A 89 -21.26 10.93 7.00
N ARG A 90 -20.30 10.94 6.05
CA ARG A 90 -19.69 12.19 5.59
C ARG A 90 -20.68 13.05 4.81
N ALA A 91 -21.59 12.45 4.04
CA ALA A 91 -22.68 13.19 3.38
C ALA A 91 -23.58 13.91 4.39
N GLU A 92 -23.86 13.30 5.55
CA GLU A 92 -24.59 13.99 6.62
C GLU A 92 -23.86 15.25 7.13
N GLN A 93 -22.54 15.32 7.00
CA GLN A 93 -21.72 16.43 7.51
C GLN A 93 -21.26 17.42 6.42
N GLN A 94 -21.11 16.96 5.18
CA GLN A 94 -20.44 17.67 4.10
C GLN A 94 -21.36 17.74 2.87
N GLY A 95 -21.61 18.97 2.41
CA GLY A 95 -22.52 19.25 1.27
C GLY A 95 -22.17 18.48 0.00
N LEU A 96 -20.90 18.46 -0.38
CA LEU A 96 -20.43 17.79 -1.60
C LEU A 96 -20.87 16.33 -1.68
N PHE A 97 -20.87 15.59 -0.56
CA PHE A 97 -21.20 14.17 -0.56
C PHE A 97 -22.70 13.87 -0.61
N ARG A 98 -23.54 14.92 -0.55
CA ARG A 98 -25.00 14.83 -0.70
C ARG A 98 -25.46 15.02 -2.14
N ASP A 99 -24.57 15.47 -3.02
CA ASP A 99 -24.88 15.76 -4.41
C ASP A 99 -24.07 14.82 -5.32
N PRO A 100 -24.63 13.67 -5.72
CA PRO A 100 -24.02 12.73 -6.64
C PRO A 100 -23.59 13.34 -7.98
N GLU A 101 -24.34 14.31 -8.51
CA GLU A 101 -23.99 14.96 -9.77
C GLU A 101 -22.73 15.81 -9.60
N ARG A 102 -22.68 16.62 -8.54
CA ARG A 102 -21.48 17.40 -8.21
C ARG A 102 -20.29 16.51 -7.85
N LEU A 103 -20.50 15.35 -7.22
CA LEU A 103 -19.45 14.36 -7.00
C LEU A 103 -18.88 13.85 -8.32
N VAL A 104 -19.74 13.49 -9.27
CA VAL A 104 -19.32 13.03 -10.59
C VAL A 104 -18.54 14.13 -11.32
N GLU A 105 -19.02 15.37 -11.29
CA GLU A 105 -18.30 16.52 -11.85
C GLU A 105 -16.89 16.65 -11.25
N ARG A 106 -16.78 16.70 -9.90
CA ARG A 106 -15.48 16.79 -9.23
C ARG A 106 -14.58 15.58 -9.50
N MET A 107 -15.15 14.39 -9.68
CA MET A 107 -14.40 13.19 -10.08
C MET A 107 -13.86 13.33 -11.51
N VAL A 108 -14.65 13.85 -12.45
CA VAL A 108 -14.22 14.10 -13.82
C VAL A 108 -13.11 15.16 -13.87
N GLU A 109 -13.25 16.25 -13.11
CA GLU A 109 -12.21 17.28 -12.97
C GLU A 109 -10.90 16.69 -12.45
N LEU A 110 -10.99 15.81 -11.43
CA LEU A 110 -9.81 15.13 -10.89
C LEU A 110 -9.18 14.18 -11.91
N GLU A 111 -9.98 13.46 -12.69
CA GLU A 111 -9.46 12.60 -13.77
C GLU A 111 -8.70 13.42 -14.81
N ASP A 112 -9.28 14.54 -15.22
CA ASP A 112 -8.69 15.43 -16.19
C ASP A 112 -7.39 16.04 -15.64
N GLY A 113 -7.36 16.41 -14.36
CA GLY A 113 -6.13 16.85 -13.69
C GLY A 113 -5.03 15.77 -13.65
N LEU A 114 -5.40 14.53 -13.35
CA LEU A 114 -4.48 13.38 -13.38
C LEU A 114 -3.94 13.11 -14.79
N TRP A 115 -4.78 13.25 -15.81
CA TRP A 115 -4.37 13.13 -17.20
C TRP A 115 -3.42 14.27 -17.60
N ARG A 116 -3.82 15.53 -17.39
CA ARG A 116 -3.05 16.72 -17.77
C ARG A 116 -1.69 16.80 -17.07
N ALA A 117 -1.62 16.47 -15.78
CA ALA A 117 -0.40 16.59 -15.00
C ALA A 117 0.50 15.37 -15.11
N LEU A 118 -0.07 14.16 -15.12
CA LEU A 118 0.69 12.92 -14.95
C LEU A 118 0.62 11.97 -16.16
N GLY A 119 -0.25 12.24 -17.13
CA GLY A 119 -0.55 11.31 -18.23
C GLY A 119 -1.26 10.04 -17.74
N ILE A 120 -1.94 10.09 -16.60
CA ILE A 120 -2.65 8.93 -16.04
C ILE A 120 -4.07 8.92 -16.58
N ALA A 121 -4.42 7.86 -17.30
CA ALA A 121 -5.78 7.57 -17.74
C ALA A 121 -6.32 6.30 -17.06
N GLU A 122 -7.65 6.13 -17.08
CA GLU A 122 -8.35 4.90 -16.66
C GLU A 122 -8.09 4.50 -15.20
N ILE A 123 -8.07 5.47 -14.30
CA ILE A 123 -8.03 5.22 -12.87
C ILE A 123 -9.46 5.01 -12.34
N ASP A 124 -9.62 4.05 -11.43
CA ASP A 124 -10.90 3.84 -10.72
C ASP A 124 -11.08 4.95 -9.67
N LEU A 125 -11.63 6.07 -10.13
CA LEU A 125 -11.85 7.27 -9.32
C LEU A 125 -12.80 6.99 -8.16
N GLY A 126 -13.81 6.14 -8.36
CA GLY A 126 -14.79 5.83 -7.32
C GLY A 126 -14.13 5.11 -6.13
N VAL A 127 -13.31 4.11 -6.40
CA VAL A 127 -12.50 3.45 -5.37
C VAL A 127 -11.48 4.39 -4.75
N MET A 128 -10.83 5.24 -5.56
CA MET A 128 -9.83 6.20 -5.10
C MET A 128 -10.43 7.26 -4.16
N VAL A 129 -11.50 7.92 -4.57
CA VAL A 129 -12.27 8.90 -3.79
C VAL A 129 -12.87 8.24 -2.56
N GLY A 130 -13.40 7.02 -2.69
CA GLY A 130 -13.91 6.26 -1.55
C GLY A 130 -12.86 6.04 -0.45
N ARG A 131 -11.58 5.94 -0.81
CA ARG A 131 -10.45 5.84 0.14
C ARG A 131 -9.93 7.20 0.61
N CYS A 132 -9.92 8.22 -0.24
CA CYS A 132 -9.47 9.57 0.10
C CYS A 132 -10.46 10.62 -0.42
N PRO A 133 -11.59 10.85 0.27
CA PRO A 133 -12.62 11.74 -0.23
C PRO A 133 -12.20 13.22 -0.21
N LYS A 134 -11.15 13.54 0.58
CA LYS A 134 -10.62 14.91 0.71
C LYS A 134 -10.07 15.46 -0.60
N VAL A 135 -9.71 14.60 -1.55
CA VAL A 135 -9.13 15.02 -2.83
C VAL A 135 -10.10 15.84 -3.69
N LEU A 136 -11.41 15.69 -3.49
CA LEU A 136 -12.43 16.41 -4.25
C LEU A 136 -12.66 17.85 -3.80
N PHE A 137 -12.02 18.27 -2.70
CA PHE A 137 -12.12 19.65 -2.19
C PHE A 137 -11.01 20.56 -2.71
N PHE A 138 -10.03 20.02 -3.44
CA PHE A 138 -9.01 20.84 -4.07
C PHE A 138 -9.56 21.50 -5.33
N GLU A 139 -9.18 22.76 -5.54
CA GLU A 139 -9.46 23.45 -6.79
C GLU A 139 -8.69 22.78 -7.94
N PRO A 140 -9.31 22.57 -9.12
CA PRO A 140 -8.72 21.79 -10.20
C PRO A 140 -7.34 22.27 -10.66
N ASP A 141 -7.14 23.58 -10.79
CA ASP A 141 -5.85 24.14 -11.24
C ASP A 141 -4.75 23.94 -10.18
N PHE A 142 -5.09 24.17 -8.92
CA PHE A 142 -4.18 23.89 -7.80
C PHE A 142 -3.83 22.40 -7.72
N GLN A 143 -4.80 21.52 -8.00
CA GLN A 143 -4.58 20.08 -8.03
C GLN A 143 -3.60 19.69 -9.16
N VAL A 144 -3.71 20.29 -10.35
CA VAL A 144 -2.77 20.05 -11.46
C VAL A 144 -1.34 20.44 -11.09
N GLU A 145 -1.15 21.62 -10.50
CA GLU A 145 0.18 22.06 -10.05
C GLU A 145 0.78 21.12 -9.01
N ARG A 146 -0.02 20.70 -8.02
CA ARG A 146 0.40 19.72 -7.00
C ARG A 146 0.80 18.39 -7.61
N LEU A 147 0.06 17.92 -8.61
CA LEU A 147 0.36 16.69 -9.32
C LEU A 147 1.67 16.82 -10.12
N ARG A 148 1.96 17.98 -10.72
CA ARG A 148 3.26 18.25 -11.37
C ARG A 148 4.41 18.21 -10.37
N LEU A 149 4.25 18.87 -9.21
CA LEU A 149 5.24 18.79 -8.13
C LEU A 149 5.47 17.35 -7.66
N LEU A 150 4.41 16.55 -7.55
CA LEU A 150 4.52 15.13 -7.22
C LEU A 150 5.33 14.35 -8.28
N ARG A 151 5.20 14.69 -9.57
CA ARG A 151 6.01 14.11 -10.64
C ARG A 151 7.48 14.49 -10.52
N ASP A 152 7.76 15.73 -10.15
CA ASP A 152 9.12 16.23 -9.98
C ASP A 152 9.82 15.59 -8.78
N LEU A 153 9.07 15.38 -7.68
CA LEU A 153 9.59 14.73 -6.46
C LEU A 153 9.81 13.22 -6.62
N LEU A 154 9.01 12.55 -7.45
CA LEU A 154 9.10 11.11 -7.70
C LEU A 154 9.36 10.84 -9.20
N PRO A 155 10.53 11.26 -9.71
CA PRO A 155 10.85 11.07 -11.11
C PRO A 155 10.92 9.58 -11.43
N ARG A 156 10.48 9.19 -12.63
CA ARG A 156 10.49 7.80 -13.14
C ARG A 156 9.64 6.80 -12.37
N VAL A 157 8.97 7.22 -11.30
CA VAL A 157 8.02 6.36 -10.57
C VAL A 157 6.72 6.23 -11.37
N ASN A 158 6.16 5.01 -11.36
CA ASN A 158 4.82 4.78 -11.87
C ASN A 158 3.78 5.37 -10.90
N LEU A 159 3.48 6.66 -11.08
CA LEU A 159 2.57 7.40 -10.21
C LEU A 159 1.14 6.85 -10.21
N ARG A 160 0.69 6.21 -11.30
CA ARG A 160 -0.60 5.50 -11.34
C ARG A 160 -0.66 4.44 -10.24
N ARG A 161 0.32 3.54 -10.20
CA ARG A 161 0.39 2.48 -9.17
C ARG A 161 0.53 3.05 -7.77
N VAL A 162 1.27 4.14 -7.61
CA VAL A 162 1.46 4.80 -6.30
C VAL A 162 0.15 5.40 -5.79
N ILE A 163 -0.56 6.15 -6.62
CA ILE A 163 -1.83 6.80 -6.28
C ILE A 163 -2.92 5.76 -6.02
N GLU A 164 -3.03 4.72 -6.85
CA GLU A 164 -4.00 3.63 -6.65
C GLU A 164 -3.80 2.91 -5.31
N ARG A 165 -2.54 2.70 -4.90
CA ARG A 165 -2.18 2.05 -3.64
C ARG A 165 -2.28 2.97 -2.42
N ASN A 166 -2.03 4.26 -2.60
CA ASN A 166 -2.14 5.27 -1.55
C ASN A 166 -2.77 6.60 -2.03
N PRO A 167 -4.10 6.66 -2.15
CA PRO A 167 -4.80 7.88 -2.57
C PRO A 167 -4.62 9.07 -1.61
N GLN A 168 -4.24 8.81 -0.36
CA GLN A 168 -3.98 9.86 0.63
C GLN A 168 -2.80 10.73 0.26
N LEU A 169 -1.89 10.25 -0.61
CA LEU A 169 -0.78 11.03 -1.14
C LEU A 169 -1.26 12.31 -1.81
N LEU A 170 -2.41 12.27 -2.51
CA LEU A 170 -2.98 13.46 -3.18
C LEU A 170 -3.38 14.57 -2.19
N GLY A 171 -3.74 14.19 -0.96
CA GLY A 171 -4.06 15.12 0.12
C GLY A 171 -2.84 15.59 0.93
N MET A 172 -1.64 15.08 0.65
CA MET A 172 -0.42 15.46 1.34
C MET A 172 0.16 16.73 0.76
N ASP A 173 0.72 17.59 1.60
CA ASP A 173 1.44 18.76 1.10
C ASP A 173 2.74 18.36 0.37
N MET A 174 2.86 18.79 -0.89
CA MET A 174 3.97 18.46 -1.78
C MET A 174 5.17 19.38 -1.58
N THR A 175 4.99 20.58 -1.00
CA THR A 175 6.09 21.55 -0.86
C THR A 175 6.92 21.29 0.40
N CYS A 176 6.28 20.97 1.52
CA CYS A 176 6.97 20.77 2.79
C CYS A 176 6.87 19.32 3.30
N THR A 177 5.65 18.77 3.36
CA THR A 177 5.42 17.49 4.08
C THR A 177 6.06 16.29 3.37
N LEU A 178 5.84 16.13 2.06
CA LEU A 178 6.40 15.01 1.31
C LEU A 178 7.94 15.06 1.27
N PRO A 179 8.60 16.19 0.94
CA PRO A 179 10.06 16.29 1.01
C PRO A 179 10.63 16.05 2.41
N ALA A 180 9.98 16.54 3.47
CA ALA A 180 10.41 16.27 4.84
C ALA A 180 10.40 14.76 5.15
N LYS A 181 9.30 14.06 4.83
CA LYS A 181 9.22 12.59 4.98
C LYS A 181 10.27 11.85 4.18
N MET A 182 10.54 12.29 2.94
CA MET A 182 11.57 11.67 2.11
C MET A 182 12.97 11.84 2.72
N ARG A 183 13.30 13.04 3.22
CA ARG A 183 14.57 13.28 3.93
C ARG A 183 14.69 12.45 5.20
N GLU A 184 13.63 12.38 6.00
CA GLU A 184 13.61 11.53 7.20
C GLU A 184 13.83 10.05 6.85
N LEU A 185 13.20 9.54 5.78
CA LEU A 185 13.45 8.18 5.30
C LEU A 185 14.91 7.98 4.85
N SER A 186 15.50 8.97 4.18
CA SER A 186 16.91 8.92 3.76
C SER A 186 17.87 8.88 4.96
N VAL A 187 17.55 9.58 6.04
CA VAL A 187 18.35 9.54 7.29
C VAL A 187 18.20 8.18 7.99
N LEU A 188 16.98 7.64 8.05
CA LEU A 188 16.72 6.36 8.70
C LEU A 188 17.27 5.14 7.93
N LEU A 189 17.36 5.25 6.61
CA LEU A 189 17.75 4.16 5.71
C LEU A 189 18.83 4.65 4.71
N PRO A 190 20.06 4.93 5.19
CA PRO A 190 21.09 5.57 4.38
C PRO A 190 21.52 4.77 3.14
N HIS A 191 21.34 3.45 3.16
CA HIS A 191 21.70 2.58 2.05
C HIS A 191 20.50 2.19 1.16
N THR A 192 19.32 2.77 1.39
CA THR A 192 18.10 2.45 0.64
C THR A 192 17.71 3.59 -0.30
N ASP A 193 17.39 3.26 -1.55
CA ASP A 193 16.75 4.19 -2.48
C ASP A 193 15.31 4.48 -2.00
N VAL A 194 15.13 5.65 -1.39
CA VAL A 194 13.84 6.11 -0.87
C VAL A 194 12.78 6.24 -1.97
N ILE A 195 13.15 6.64 -3.18
CA ILE A 195 12.20 6.77 -4.30
C ILE A 195 11.70 5.38 -4.70
N HIS A 196 12.60 4.41 -4.82
CA HIS A 196 12.23 3.03 -5.10
C HIS A 196 11.38 2.41 -3.97
N LEU A 197 11.72 2.71 -2.72
CA LEU A 197 10.98 2.27 -1.54
C LEU A 197 9.54 2.82 -1.53
N ILE A 198 9.35 4.10 -1.86
CA ILE A 198 8.03 4.73 -2.01
C ILE A 198 7.26 4.11 -3.19
N ALA A 199 7.91 3.89 -4.33
CA ALA A 199 7.29 3.25 -5.49
C ALA A 199 6.76 1.84 -5.15
N THR A 200 7.50 1.09 -4.33
CA THR A 200 7.15 -0.26 -3.92
C THR A 200 6.03 -0.26 -2.87
N HIS A 201 6.12 0.62 -1.85
CA HIS A 201 5.18 0.66 -0.74
C HIS A 201 4.79 2.10 -0.34
N PRO A 202 3.92 2.76 -1.12
CA PRO A 202 3.63 4.19 -0.95
C PRO A 202 2.87 4.51 0.35
N LYS A 203 2.32 3.50 1.04
CA LYS A 203 1.67 3.65 2.34
C LYS A 203 2.63 4.06 3.45
N ILE A 204 3.95 3.91 3.27
CA ILE A 204 4.93 4.38 4.25
C ILE A 204 4.80 5.89 4.50
N LEU A 205 4.43 6.65 3.47
CA LEU A 205 4.24 8.10 3.57
C LEU A 205 3.01 8.48 4.40
N SER A 206 2.00 7.61 4.50
CA SER A 206 0.81 7.83 5.33
C SER A 206 1.08 7.65 6.83
N VAL A 207 2.21 7.07 7.21
CA VAL A 207 2.62 6.87 8.60
C VAL A 207 3.53 8.02 9.03
N ASN A 208 3.53 8.37 10.32
CA ASN A 208 4.50 9.32 10.86
C ASN A 208 5.92 8.71 10.76
N VAL A 209 6.77 9.30 9.90
CA VAL A 209 8.09 8.74 9.60
C VAL A 209 9.02 8.95 10.81
N GLY A 210 9.17 10.20 11.25
CA GLY A 210 10.02 10.54 12.39
C GLY A 210 9.74 9.77 13.69
N VAL A 211 8.48 9.46 13.99
CA VAL A 211 8.12 8.73 15.23
C VAL A 211 7.86 7.25 14.98
N ALA A 212 6.86 6.91 14.16
CA ALA A 212 6.38 5.54 14.08
C ALA A 212 7.28 4.66 13.20
N VAL A 213 7.78 5.16 12.07
CA VAL A 213 8.71 4.39 11.23
C VAL A 213 10.06 4.23 11.93
N SER A 214 10.60 5.31 12.52
CA SER A 214 11.83 5.27 13.31
C SER A 214 11.76 4.23 14.43
N ARG A 215 10.70 4.29 15.26
CA ARG A 215 10.47 3.31 16.33
C ARG A 215 10.35 1.88 15.80
N ASN A 216 9.59 1.66 14.72
CA ASN A 216 9.45 0.33 14.13
C ASN A 216 10.77 -0.20 13.58
N LEU A 217 11.61 0.67 13.00
CA LEU A 217 12.94 0.28 12.54
C LEU A 217 13.84 -0.12 13.73
N ALA A 218 13.84 0.66 14.82
CA ALA A 218 14.60 0.33 16.03
C ALA A 218 14.14 -1.01 16.64
N HIS A 219 12.84 -1.21 16.77
CA HIS A 219 12.27 -2.49 17.24
C HIS A 219 12.64 -3.65 16.31
N LEU A 220 12.65 -3.42 14.99
CA LEU A 220 13.02 -4.45 14.02
C LEU A 220 14.50 -4.80 14.13
N LYS A 221 15.39 -3.81 14.29
CA LYS A 221 16.82 -4.02 14.54
C LYS A 221 17.05 -4.84 15.81
N ALA A 222 16.39 -4.47 16.92
CA ALA A 222 16.48 -5.19 18.20
C ALA A 222 15.93 -6.62 18.11
N LEU A 223 14.85 -6.84 17.37
CA LEU A 223 14.28 -8.17 17.16
C LEU A 223 15.20 -9.05 16.28
N MET A 224 15.77 -8.47 15.22
CA MET A 224 16.60 -9.19 14.26
C MET A 224 18.02 -9.47 14.78
N SER A 225 18.55 -8.62 15.68
CA SER A 225 19.83 -8.87 16.35
C SER A 225 19.81 -10.14 17.21
N GLN A 226 18.66 -10.43 17.85
CA GLN A 226 18.45 -11.70 18.59
C GLN A 226 18.54 -12.94 17.68
N ALA A 227 18.23 -12.77 16.39
CA ALA A 227 18.37 -13.79 15.36
C ALA A 227 19.78 -13.84 14.72
N GLY A 228 20.70 -12.95 15.10
CA GLY A 228 22.03 -12.84 14.52
C GLY A 228 22.08 -12.11 13.17
N VAL A 229 21.04 -11.34 12.84
CA VAL A 229 21.00 -10.52 11.62
C VAL A 229 21.64 -9.15 11.91
N VAL A 230 22.64 -8.79 11.13
CA VAL A 230 23.31 -7.48 11.23
C VAL A 230 22.41 -6.34 10.76
N GLU A 231 22.65 -5.12 11.23
CA GLU A 231 21.81 -3.95 10.89
C GLU A 231 21.68 -3.70 9.39
N ALA A 232 22.79 -3.82 8.64
CA ALA A 232 22.78 -3.71 7.19
C ALA A 232 21.85 -4.75 6.53
N GLY A 233 21.76 -5.95 7.12
CA GLY A 233 20.81 -6.98 6.70
C GLY A 233 19.37 -6.53 6.92
N VAL A 234 19.07 -5.85 8.03
CA VAL A 234 17.73 -5.28 8.31
C VAL A 234 17.36 -4.19 7.30
N GLU A 235 18.30 -3.32 6.90
CA GLU A 235 18.04 -2.35 5.83
C GLU A 235 17.71 -3.03 4.51
N VAL A 236 18.44 -4.08 4.14
CA VAL A 236 18.12 -4.89 2.96
C VAL A 236 16.73 -5.54 3.10
N MET A 237 16.36 -6.06 4.27
CA MET A 237 15.01 -6.59 4.53
C MET A 237 13.93 -5.54 4.25
N VAL A 238 14.14 -4.31 4.72
CA VAL A 238 13.23 -3.18 4.54
C VAL A 238 13.16 -2.75 3.08
N ALA A 239 14.29 -2.66 2.38
CA ALA A 239 14.34 -2.30 0.97
C ALA A 239 13.52 -3.28 0.11
N TYR A 240 13.60 -4.58 0.40
CA TYR A 240 12.82 -5.61 -0.30
C TYR A 240 11.35 -5.67 0.14
N ASN A 241 11.06 -5.45 1.42
CA ASN A 241 9.70 -5.49 1.97
C ASN A 241 9.45 -4.32 2.94
N PRO A 242 9.17 -3.10 2.43
CA PRO A 242 8.98 -1.93 3.28
C PRO A 242 7.74 -2.01 4.19
N ARG A 243 6.86 -3.00 3.94
CA ARG A 243 5.72 -3.34 4.79
C ARG A 243 6.11 -3.61 6.24
N LEU A 244 7.34 -4.08 6.48
CA LEU A 244 7.87 -4.29 7.83
C LEU A 244 7.82 -3.01 8.67
N LEU A 245 8.12 -1.85 8.07
CA LEU A 245 8.10 -0.56 8.75
C LEU A 245 6.69 -0.03 9.04
N THR A 246 5.69 -0.50 8.31
CA THR A 246 4.27 -0.15 8.54
C THR A 246 3.52 -1.20 9.35
N SER A 247 4.19 -2.30 9.71
CA SER A 247 3.60 -3.38 10.50
C SER A 247 3.88 -3.17 11.98
N ASP A 248 3.03 -3.76 12.83
CA ASP A 248 3.31 -3.85 14.26
C ASP A 248 4.45 -4.85 14.50
N VAL A 249 5.65 -4.33 14.77
CA VAL A 249 6.86 -5.13 14.93
C VAL A 249 6.84 -5.93 16.23
N CYS A 250 6.44 -5.31 17.35
CA CYS A 250 6.41 -5.93 18.67
C CYS A 250 5.31 -6.98 18.82
N GLY A 251 4.18 -6.85 18.12
CA GLY A 251 3.14 -7.87 18.12
C GLY A 251 3.22 -8.78 16.90
N THR A 252 2.85 -8.27 15.73
CA THR A 252 2.66 -9.11 14.53
C THR A 252 3.96 -9.74 14.01
N VAL A 253 5.02 -8.97 13.82
CA VAL A 253 6.28 -9.50 13.27
C VAL A 253 6.96 -10.43 14.26
N ARG A 254 7.07 -10.04 15.54
CA ARG A 254 7.61 -10.90 16.61
C ARG A 254 6.85 -12.23 16.72
N ARG A 255 5.52 -12.21 16.74
CA ARG A 255 4.74 -13.46 16.82
C ARG A 255 4.98 -14.38 15.63
N ARG A 256 5.08 -13.82 14.41
CA ARG A 256 5.43 -14.60 13.22
C ARG A 256 6.84 -15.18 13.30
N MET A 257 7.79 -14.42 13.85
CA MET A 257 9.15 -14.91 14.10
C MET A 257 9.16 -16.07 15.09
N ALA A 258 8.53 -15.91 16.26
CA ALA A 258 8.43 -16.97 17.26
C ALA A 258 7.71 -18.22 16.72
N HIS A 259 6.67 -18.02 15.91
CA HIS A 259 5.94 -19.11 15.28
C HIS A 259 6.79 -19.87 14.25
N LEU A 260 7.54 -19.14 13.40
CA LEU A 260 8.44 -19.76 12.43
C LEU A 260 9.55 -20.56 13.12
N GLU A 261 10.13 -20.00 14.20
CA GLU A 261 11.17 -20.68 14.98
C GLU A 261 10.64 -21.94 15.69
N ARG A 262 9.37 -21.95 16.11
CA ARG A 262 8.72 -23.15 16.67
C ARG A 262 8.54 -24.25 15.63
N MET A 263 8.06 -23.90 14.43
CA MET A 263 7.84 -24.87 13.36
C MET A 263 9.15 -25.35 12.75
N SER A 264 10.16 -24.49 12.69
CA SER A 264 11.46 -24.80 12.14
C SER A 264 12.57 -24.12 12.93
N PRO A 265 13.07 -24.78 13.99
CA PRO A 265 14.15 -24.24 14.80
C PRO A 265 15.41 -23.94 13.98
N GLY A 266 16.04 -22.82 14.28
CA GLY A 266 17.23 -22.29 13.62
C GLY A 266 16.96 -21.66 12.26
N THR A 267 15.71 -21.50 11.81
CA THR A 267 15.40 -20.92 10.49
C THR A 267 15.97 -19.52 10.33
N PHE A 268 15.88 -18.67 11.36
CA PHE A 268 16.42 -17.31 11.26
C PHE A 268 17.94 -17.29 11.16
N ARG A 269 18.63 -18.17 11.90
CA ARG A 269 20.10 -18.31 11.80
C ARG A 269 20.51 -18.84 10.42
N ARG A 270 19.79 -19.84 9.88
CA ARG A 270 20.04 -20.41 8.55
C ARG A 270 19.87 -19.41 7.41
N TYR A 271 19.05 -18.37 7.60
CA TYR A 271 18.75 -17.36 6.58
C TYR A 271 19.24 -15.96 6.94
N ALA A 272 20.11 -15.83 7.95
CA ALA A 272 20.66 -14.55 8.36
C ALA A 272 21.43 -13.85 7.22
N ASP A 273 22.03 -14.64 6.33
CA ASP A 273 22.72 -14.21 5.10
C ASP A 273 21.76 -13.87 3.94
N LYS A 274 20.46 -14.17 4.08
CA LYS A 274 19.42 -13.99 3.05
C LYS A 274 18.27 -13.08 3.53
N PRO A 275 18.56 -11.80 3.86
CA PRO A 275 17.59 -10.85 4.41
C PRO A 275 16.33 -10.69 3.54
N ALA A 276 16.49 -10.65 2.22
CA ALA A 276 15.36 -10.55 1.30
C ALA A 276 14.36 -11.72 1.44
N SER A 277 14.84 -12.93 1.70
CA SER A 277 13.97 -14.09 1.88
C SER A 277 13.31 -14.11 3.26
N MET A 278 14.07 -13.75 4.29
CA MET A 278 13.57 -13.63 5.65
C MET A 278 12.45 -12.60 5.75
N SER A 279 12.63 -11.43 5.13
CA SER A 279 11.62 -10.36 5.10
C SER A 279 10.31 -10.80 4.45
N ARG A 280 10.36 -11.61 3.38
CA ARG A 280 9.16 -12.20 2.75
C ARG A 280 8.43 -13.16 3.70
N MET A 281 9.16 -14.03 4.40
CA MET A 281 8.55 -14.94 5.39
C MET A 281 7.86 -14.15 6.51
N LEU A 282 8.53 -13.14 7.08
CA LEU A 282 7.96 -12.30 8.14
C LEU A 282 6.72 -11.50 7.67
N CYS A 283 6.64 -11.15 6.39
CA CYS A 283 5.48 -10.48 5.80
C CYS A 283 4.35 -11.43 5.38
N SER A 284 4.60 -12.74 5.35
CA SER A 284 3.62 -13.74 4.91
C SER A 284 2.47 -13.92 5.89
N SER A 285 1.34 -14.42 5.41
CA SER A 285 0.20 -14.76 6.30
C SER A 285 0.54 -15.96 7.17
N GLU A 286 -0.10 -16.06 8.34
CA GLU A 286 0.08 -17.22 9.23
C GLU A 286 -0.22 -18.52 8.49
N ARG A 287 -1.32 -18.56 7.73
CA ARG A 287 -1.67 -19.70 6.85
C ARG A 287 -0.59 -20.08 5.85
N ALA A 288 0.21 -19.12 5.36
CA ALA A 288 1.33 -19.43 4.48
C ALA A 288 2.54 -19.98 5.25
N LEU A 289 2.74 -19.55 6.49
CA LEU A 289 3.77 -20.10 7.40
C LEU A 289 3.39 -21.51 7.88
N ASP A 290 2.11 -21.75 8.17
CA ASP A 290 1.55 -23.04 8.61
C ASP A 290 1.83 -24.17 7.60
N ARG A 291 2.09 -23.83 6.33
CA ARG A 291 2.54 -24.79 5.32
C ARG A 291 3.84 -25.48 5.69
N ILE A 292 4.72 -24.84 6.46
CA ILE A 292 5.97 -25.45 6.90
C ILE A 292 5.68 -26.59 7.88
N ALA A 293 4.80 -26.37 8.85
CA ALA A 293 4.37 -27.41 9.78
C ALA A 293 3.65 -28.54 9.03
N PHE A 294 2.72 -28.20 8.14
CA PHE A 294 2.03 -29.18 7.30
C PHE A 294 3.00 -30.07 6.50
N MET A 295 4.00 -29.48 5.84
CA MET A 295 4.98 -30.26 5.08
C MET A 295 5.80 -31.19 5.98
N LYS A 296 6.07 -30.82 7.23
CA LYS A 296 6.80 -31.67 8.17
C LYS A 296 5.94 -32.80 8.72
N ASP A 297 4.67 -32.51 9.00
CA ASP A 297 3.76 -33.44 9.66
C ASP A 297 3.15 -34.43 8.67
N ALA A 298 2.70 -33.95 7.51
CA ALA A 298 1.92 -34.75 6.55
C ALA A 298 2.73 -35.22 5.32
N HIS A 299 3.82 -34.54 4.96
CA HIS A 299 4.63 -34.83 3.75
C HIS A 299 6.15 -34.79 4.01
N PRO A 300 6.66 -35.48 5.05
CA PRO A 300 8.06 -35.36 5.50
C PRO A 300 9.09 -35.80 4.45
N GLU A 301 8.71 -36.67 3.52
CA GLU A 301 9.55 -37.14 2.42
C GLU A 301 9.75 -36.07 1.33
N THR A 302 8.87 -35.08 1.26
CA THR A 302 8.96 -34.02 0.27
C THR A 302 9.84 -32.88 0.78
N ALA A 303 11.16 -33.04 0.61
CA ALA A 303 12.14 -32.03 1.01
C ALA A 303 11.95 -30.72 0.23
N MET A 304 11.40 -29.70 0.89
CA MET A 304 11.31 -28.33 0.39
C MET A 304 11.89 -27.36 1.42
N SER A 305 12.61 -26.35 0.95
CA SER A 305 13.04 -25.26 1.83
C SER A 305 11.85 -24.46 2.35
N GLU A 306 11.98 -23.88 3.54
CA GLU A 306 10.92 -23.07 4.16
C GLU A 306 10.54 -21.89 3.25
N ILE A 307 11.54 -21.26 2.63
CA ILE A 307 11.34 -20.17 1.67
C ILE A 307 10.49 -20.63 0.48
N ALA A 308 10.79 -21.79 -0.11
CA ALA A 308 10.04 -22.29 -1.26
C ALA A 308 8.60 -22.67 -0.87
N THR A 309 8.42 -23.24 0.32
CA THR A 309 7.12 -23.63 0.87
C THR A 309 6.22 -22.42 1.12
N VAL A 310 6.75 -21.37 1.77
CA VAL A 310 6.00 -20.16 2.09
C VAL A 310 5.69 -19.34 0.83
N ASN A 311 6.64 -19.22 -0.09
CA ASN A 311 6.48 -18.39 -1.30
C ASN A 311 5.66 -19.05 -2.41
N MET A 312 5.28 -20.33 -2.27
CA MET A 312 4.44 -20.99 -3.28
C MET A 312 3.08 -20.29 -3.38
N PRO A 313 2.57 -19.97 -4.59
CA PRO A 313 1.23 -19.43 -4.75
C PRO A 313 0.18 -20.35 -4.13
N ALA A 314 -0.81 -19.79 -3.43
CA ALA A 314 -1.79 -20.57 -2.68
C ALA A 314 -2.53 -21.62 -3.52
N ALA A 315 -2.99 -21.24 -4.72
CA ALA A 315 -3.64 -22.18 -5.64
C ALA A 315 -2.72 -23.34 -6.05
N LYS A 316 -1.45 -23.06 -6.31
CA LYS A 316 -0.45 -24.09 -6.65
C LYS A 316 -0.16 -25.02 -5.47
N PHE A 317 -0.09 -24.47 -4.26
CA PHE A 317 0.12 -25.24 -3.05
C PHE A 317 -1.06 -26.18 -2.77
N ILE A 318 -2.30 -25.66 -2.81
CA ILE A 318 -3.52 -26.45 -2.60
C ILE A 318 -3.69 -27.52 -3.68
N PHE A 319 -3.40 -27.20 -4.94
CA PHE A 319 -3.44 -28.19 -6.01
C PHE A 319 -2.45 -29.35 -5.78
N ARG A 320 -1.25 -29.06 -5.27
CA ARG A 320 -0.23 -30.08 -4.97
C ARG A 320 -0.54 -30.86 -3.69
N TYR A 321 -1.15 -30.20 -2.71
CA TYR A 321 -1.44 -30.73 -1.38
C TYR A 321 -2.90 -30.47 -1.01
N PRO A 322 -3.85 -31.23 -1.59
CA PRO A 322 -5.30 -31.00 -1.43
C PRO A 322 -5.79 -31.22 0.00
N ASP A 323 -5.04 -31.96 0.81
CA ASP A 323 -5.25 -32.24 2.23
C ASP A 323 -4.86 -31.08 3.16
N PHE A 324 -4.20 -30.03 2.65
CA PHE A 324 -3.79 -28.88 3.46
C PHE A 324 -4.97 -28.18 4.15
N ASP A 325 -6.13 -28.09 3.48
CA ASP A 325 -7.27 -27.33 4.00
C ASP A 325 -7.92 -27.97 5.22
N SER A 326 -8.10 -29.28 5.18
CA SER A 326 -8.62 -30.04 6.33
C SER A 326 -7.62 -30.04 7.48
N TRP A 327 -6.33 -30.24 7.19
CA TRP A 327 -5.27 -30.17 8.20
C TRP A 327 -5.20 -28.78 8.85
N HIS A 328 -5.19 -27.71 8.05
CA HIS A 328 -5.08 -26.33 8.53
C HIS A 328 -6.27 -25.93 9.40
N LEU A 329 -7.47 -26.45 9.14
CA LEU A 329 -8.65 -26.17 9.99
C LEU A 329 -8.42 -26.60 11.44
N VAL A 330 -7.89 -27.81 11.63
CA VAL A 330 -7.57 -28.37 12.96
C VAL A 330 -6.39 -27.64 13.58
N TYR A 331 -5.31 -27.46 12.82
CA TYR A 331 -4.09 -26.81 13.31
C TYR A 331 -4.33 -25.34 13.71
N ALA A 332 -5.11 -24.59 12.93
CA ALA A 332 -5.44 -23.20 13.24
C ALA A 332 -6.30 -23.06 14.51
N ALA A 333 -7.17 -24.04 14.79
CA ALA A 333 -7.95 -24.06 16.03
C ALA A 333 -7.06 -24.25 17.26
N GLN A 334 -6.14 -25.22 17.20
CA GLN A 334 -5.15 -25.46 18.27
C GLN A 334 -4.29 -24.21 18.51
N ARG A 335 -3.73 -23.63 17.44
CA ARG A 335 -2.90 -22.42 17.53
C ARG A 335 -3.65 -21.23 18.15
N LYS A 336 -4.96 -21.11 17.90
CA LYS A 336 -5.79 -20.07 18.51
C LYS A 336 -5.95 -20.27 20.02
N VAL A 337 -6.01 -21.52 20.49
CA VAL A 337 -6.03 -21.86 21.92
C VAL A 337 -4.68 -21.50 22.55
N GLU A 338 -3.57 -21.95 21.95
CA GLU A 338 -2.21 -21.62 22.41
C GLU A 338 -1.97 -20.12 22.49
N LYS A 339 -2.40 -19.37 21.46
CA LYS A 339 -2.30 -17.91 21.43
C LYS A 339 -3.06 -17.25 22.58
N ARG A 340 -4.27 -17.70 22.87
CA ARG A 340 -5.07 -17.17 23.99
C ARG A 340 -4.44 -17.49 25.34
N ALA A 341 -3.82 -18.66 25.48
CA ALA A 341 -3.09 -19.02 26.69
C ALA A 341 -1.88 -18.09 26.90
N ALA A 342 -1.08 -17.86 25.86
CA ALA A 342 0.07 -16.94 25.91
C ALA A 342 -0.32 -15.45 26.10
N GLU A 343 -1.53 -15.07 25.71
CA GLU A 343 -2.08 -13.74 26.00
C GLU A 343 -2.55 -13.66 27.47
N ALA A 344 -3.12 -14.73 28.02
CA ALA A 344 -3.64 -14.79 29.38
C ALA A 344 -2.53 -14.85 30.45
N ASP A 345 -1.41 -15.52 30.17
CA ASP A 345 -0.26 -15.63 31.10
C ASP A 345 0.68 -14.41 31.04
N GLY A 346 0.44 -13.46 30.14
CA GLY A 346 1.24 -12.27 29.96
C GLY A 346 2.59 -12.49 29.27
N SER A 347 2.91 -13.71 28.82
CA SER A 347 4.17 -14.02 28.12
C SER A 347 4.33 -13.23 26.83
N ASP A 348 3.24 -13.03 26.07
CA ASP A 348 3.29 -12.24 24.83
C ASP A 348 3.58 -10.76 25.10
N ALA A 349 3.02 -10.22 26.18
CA ALA A 349 3.24 -8.85 26.61
C ALA A 349 4.67 -8.64 27.14
N ALA A 350 5.18 -9.58 27.95
CA ALA A 350 6.55 -9.56 28.44
C ALA A 350 7.57 -9.62 27.30
N ALA A 351 7.36 -10.50 26.31
CA ALA A 351 8.21 -10.59 25.14
C ALA A 351 8.15 -9.31 24.26
N ALA A 352 6.98 -8.71 24.11
CA ALA A 352 6.84 -7.43 23.41
C ALA A 352 7.56 -6.29 24.14
N ALA A 353 7.45 -6.25 25.48
CA ALA A 353 8.13 -5.26 26.32
C ALA A 353 9.65 -5.44 26.27
N ALA A 354 10.16 -6.67 26.26
CA ALA A 354 11.59 -6.94 26.12
C ALA A 354 12.16 -6.41 24.79
N VAL A 355 11.44 -6.59 23.67
CA VAL A 355 11.86 -6.02 22.37
C VAL A 355 11.83 -4.50 22.38
N ALA A 356 10.81 -3.89 22.99
CA ALA A 356 10.72 -2.44 23.11
C ALA A 356 11.85 -1.88 24.00
N ALA A 357 12.16 -2.54 25.11
CA ALA A 357 13.24 -2.15 26.02
C ALA A 357 14.62 -2.29 25.37
N ALA A 358 14.84 -3.32 24.55
CA ALA A 358 16.10 -3.50 23.81
C ALA A 358 16.30 -2.49 22.67
N ALA A 359 15.26 -1.74 22.29
CA ALA A 359 15.29 -0.75 21.23
C ALA A 359 15.33 0.70 21.74
N ALA A 360 15.13 0.89 23.04
CA ALA A 360 15.32 2.17 23.74
C ALA A 360 16.80 2.33 24.12
#